data_AF-A0A356VYV0-F1
#
_entry.id   AF-A0A356VYV0-F1
#
_cell.length_a   1.000
_cell.length_b   1.000
_cell.length_c   1.000
_cell.angle_alpha   90.00
_cell.angle_beta   90.00
_cell.angle_gamma   90.00
#
_symmetry.space_group_name_H-M   'P 1'
#
loop_
_entity.id
_entity.type
_entity.pdbx_description
1 polymer ?
#
loop_
_entity_poly.entity_id
_entity_poly.type
_entity_poly.pdbx_seq_one_letter_code
_entity_poly.pdbx_strand_id
1 'polypeptide(L)'
;MFVLSFKHSRKRLILALAVLLVAVTVAVALAAVHGAEPTAVSGGKKYSLSAEDNEKRAAFFGQFGWQAKSEPVGTGEVAIPEKFDDVYTKYNNIQKEQGLDLQPYAGKTCQKWVYEITNYPGQKTMRGTLLVYGGRVVGGDLSTPALDGFMTGFDGQKASKDYSANEPTLARDAKGSLAPQTSSAPASSAPASSAPKKEKPASSAVPANAWPTD
;
A
#
# COMPACT_ATOMS: atom_id res chain seq x y z
N MET A 1 -72.67 8.05 -0.65
CA MET A 1 -71.71 9.12 -0.96
C MET A 1 -71.04 9.52 0.36
N PHE A 2 -69.82 9.06 0.63
CA PHE A 2 -69.14 9.32 1.89
C PHE A 2 -68.26 10.56 1.75
N VAL A 3 -68.63 11.65 2.42
CA VAL A 3 -67.81 12.86 2.52
C VAL A 3 -66.99 12.74 3.80
N LEU A 4 -65.68 12.50 3.67
CA LEU A 4 -64.74 12.47 4.80
C LEU A 4 -64.35 13.91 5.15
N SER A 5 -65.00 14.50 6.15
CA SER A 5 -64.60 15.80 6.70
C SER A 5 -63.36 15.64 7.59
N PHE A 6 -62.17 15.92 7.06
CA PHE A 6 -60.93 15.99 7.83
C PHE A 6 -60.89 17.28 8.66
N LYS A 7 -61.36 17.22 9.91
CA LYS A 7 -61.24 18.34 10.87
C LYS A 7 -59.80 18.42 11.38
N HIS A 8 -58.95 19.08 10.60
CA HIS A 8 -57.52 19.18 10.90
C HIS A 8 -57.29 20.28 11.95
N SER A 9 -56.95 19.88 13.19
CA SER A 9 -56.58 20.86 14.22
C SER A 9 -55.25 21.52 13.82
N ARG A 10 -55.19 22.86 13.80
CA ARG A 10 -53.98 23.63 13.43
C ARG A 10 -52.68 23.13 14.08
N LYS A 11 -52.77 22.60 15.31
CA LYS A 11 -51.63 21.98 16.04
C LYS A 11 -51.08 20.71 15.37
N ARG A 12 -51.95 19.85 14.83
CA ARG A 12 -51.56 18.63 14.09
C ARG A 12 -50.92 18.96 12.75
N LEU A 13 -51.38 20.03 12.08
CA LEU A 13 -50.75 20.53 10.85
C LEU A 13 -49.33 21.02 11.11
N ILE A 14 -49.15 21.85 12.15
CA ILE A 14 -47.85 22.40 12.54
C ILE A 14 -46.89 21.27 12.92
N LEU A 15 -47.36 20.28 13.68
CA LEU A 15 -46.54 19.13 14.05
C LEU A 15 -46.13 18.29 12.82
N ALA A 16 -47.05 18.04 11.89
CA ALA A 16 -46.75 17.31 10.66
C ALA A 16 -45.72 18.06 9.80
N LEU A 17 -45.85 19.39 9.68
CA LEU A 17 -44.88 20.23 8.96
C LEU A 17 -43.51 20.22 9.65
N ALA A 18 -43.46 20.27 10.98
CA ALA A 18 -42.19 20.21 11.72
C ALA A 18 -41.47 18.87 11.52
N VAL A 19 -42.20 17.75 11.58
CA VAL A 19 -41.62 16.41 11.33
C VAL A 19 -41.13 16.28 9.89
N LEU A 20 -41.91 16.76 8.92
CA LEU A 20 -41.50 16.78 7.51
C LEU A 20 -40.22 17.59 7.33
N LEU A 21 -40.14 18.77 7.95
CA LEU A 21 -38.97 19.64 7.84
C LEU A 21 -37.72 18.98 8.44
N VAL A 22 -37.84 18.29 9.57
CA VAL A 22 -36.75 17.49 10.16
C VAL A 22 -36.34 16.33 9.23
N ALA A 23 -37.29 15.62 8.63
CA ALA A 23 -36.98 14.55 7.70
C ALA A 23 -36.23 15.07 6.45
N VAL A 24 -36.66 16.22 5.91
CA VAL A 24 -36.00 16.85 4.76
C VAL A 24 -34.60 17.34 5.13
N THR A 25 -34.41 17.97 6.29
CA THR A 25 -33.06 18.42 6.69
C THR A 25 -32.10 17.26 6.91
N VAL A 26 -32.57 16.15 7.50
CA VAL A 26 -31.78 14.92 7.63
C VAL A 26 -31.44 14.33 6.26
N ALA A 27 -32.41 14.26 5.34
CA ALA A 27 -32.17 13.76 3.99
C ALA A 27 -31.15 14.62 3.22
N VAL A 28 -31.26 15.95 3.32
CA VAL A 28 -30.30 16.89 2.70
C VAL A 28 -28.91 16.75 3.32
N ALA A 29 -28.81 16.64 4.65
CA ALA A 29 -27.54 16.44 5.33
C ALA A 29 -26.88 15.11 4.92
N LEU A 30 -27.66 14.02 4.85
CA LEU A 30 -27.16 12.73 4.37
C LEU A 30 -26.70 12.81 2.91
N ALA A 31 -27.46 13.47 2.02
CA ALA A 31 -27.07 13.64 0.63
C ALA A 31 -25.78 14.47 0.49
N ALA A 32 -25.62 15.53 1.28
CA ALA A 32 -24.40 16.36 1.29
C ALA A 32 -23.17 15.59 1.78
N VAL A 33 -23.33 14.71 2.78
CA VAL A 33 -22.25 13.86 3.31
C VAL A 33 -21.87 12.74 2.33
N HIS A 34 -22.84 12.17 1.60
CA HIS A 34 -22.57 11.13 0.60
C HIS A 34 -22.04 11.71 -0.73
N GLY A 35 -22.32 12.97 -1.05
CA GLY A 35 -21.85 13.65 -2.27
C GLY A 35 -20.47 14.28 -2.16
N ALA A 36 -19.91 14.41 -0.96
CA ALA A 36 -18.56 14.96 -0.78
C ALA A 36 -17.51 13.95 -1.24
N GLU A 37 -16.62 14.39 -2.15
CA GLU A 37 -15.49 13.56 -2.55
C GLU A 37 -14.63 13.20 -1.33
N PRO A 38 -14.25 11.93 -1.18
CA PRO A 38 -13.41 11.50 -0.06
C PRO A 38 -12.05 12.18 -0.21
N THR A 39 -11.58 12.84 0.85
CA THR A 39 -10.32 13.58 0.83
C THR A 39 -9.51 13.30 2.10
N ALA A 40 -8.20 13.46 1.99
CA ALA A 40 -7.26 13.46 3.11
C ALA A 40 -6.34 14.68 3.01
N VAL A 41 -5.53 14.90 4.05
CA VAL A 41 -4.58 16.01 4.12
C VAL A 41 -3.20 15.48 4.46
N SER A 42 -2.21 15.79 3.62
CA SER A 42 -0.80 15.49 3.84
C SER A 42 0.03 16.75 3.60
N GLY A 43 0.98 17.05 4.49
CA GLY A 43 1.85 18.24 4.37
C GLY A 43 1.08 19.56 4.21
N GLY A 44 -0.10 19.68 4.81
CA GLY A 44 -0.98 20.86 4.70
C GLY A 44 -1.75 20.97 3.37
N LYS A 45 -1.64 20.00 2.47
CA LYS A 45 -2.35 19.95 1.20
C LYS A 45 -3.45 18.89 1.23
N LYS A 46 -4.64 19.27 0.79
CA LYS A 46 -5.77 18.35 0.61
C LYS A 46 -5.64 17.62 -0.72
N TYR A 47 -5.93 16.33 -0.73
CA TYR A 47 -5.96 15.48 -1.92
C TYR A 47 -7.16 14.55 -1.91
N SER A 48 -7.59 14.12 -3.09
CA SER A 48 -8.71 13.21 -3.32
C SER A 48 -8.30 11.76 -3.09
N LEU A 49 -9.19 10.99 -2.47
CA LEU A 49 -9.07 9.55 -2.23
C LEU A 49 -9.91 8.73 -3.22
N SER A 50 -10.55 9.37 -4.21
CA SER A 50 -11.40 8.69 -5.18
C SER A 50 -10.60 7.65 -5.98
N ALA A 51 -11.09 6.39 -6.02
CA ALA A 51 -10.38 5.25 -6.63
C ALA A 51 -11.33 4.18 -7.22
N GLU A 52 -12.58 4.56 -7.49
CA GLU A 52 -13.64 3.66 -7.98
C GLU A 52 -13.27 2.96 -9.29
N ASP A 53 -12.63 3.67 -10.22
CA ASP A 53 -12.23 3.19 -11.53
C ASP A 53 -10.71 3.33 -11.76
N ASN A 54 -10.24 2.74 -12.86
CA ASN A 54 -8.81 2.70 -13.17
C ASN A 54 -8.22 4.08 -13.44
N GLU A 55 -8.99 4.96 -14.08
CA GLU A 55 -8.56 6.32 -14.43
C GLU A 55 -8.30 7.13 -13.16
N LYS A 56 -9.23 7.07 -12.20
CA LYS A 56 -9.06 7.69 -10.87
C LYS A 56 -7.86 7.13 -10.13
N ARG A 57 -7.65 5.81 -10.16
CA ARG A 57 -6.49 5.16 -9.50
C ARG A 57 -5.15 5.57 -10.11
N ALA A 58 -5.03 5.61 -11.43
CA ALA A 58 -3.81 6.06 -12.09
C ALA A 58 -3.57 7.57 -11.86
N ALA A 59 -4.63 8.38 -11.95
CA ALA A 59 -4.58 9.82 -11.72
C ALA A 59 -4.25 10.19 -10.26
N PHE A 60 -4.57 9.33 -9.30
CA PHE A 60 -4.29 9.54 -7.87
C PHE A 60 -2.84 9.95 -7.61
N PHE A 61 -1.89 9.28 -8.26
CA PHE A 61 -0.45 9.54 -8.11
C PHE A 61 -0.04 10.92 -8.64
N GLY A 62 -0.75 11.46 -9.63
CA GLY A 62 -0.52 12.78 -10.20
C GLY A 62 -0.72 13.92 -9.18
N GLN A 63 -1.53 13.68 -8.14
CA GLN A 63 -1.75 14.63 -7.04
C GLN A 63 -0.47 14.94 -6.25
N PHE A 64 0.51 14.03 -6.33
CA PHE A 64 1.83 14.14 -5.69
C PHE A 64 2.95 14.38 -6.71
N GLY A 65 2.62 14.65 -7.99
CA GLY A 65 3.58 14.92 -9.05
C GLY A 65 4.15 13.67 -9.74
N TRP A 66 3.57 12.49 -9.50
CA TRP A 66 4.04 11.24 -10.11
C TRP A 66 3.29 10.90 -11.39
N GLN A 67 4.00 10.24 -12.30
CA GLN A 67 3.44 9.70 -13.54
C GLN A 67 3.31 8.19 -13.41
N ALA A 68 2.08 7.71 -13.28
CA ALA A 68 1.75 6.30 -13.31
C ALA A 68 1.43 5.85 -14.75
N LYS A 69 1.85 4.63 -15.11
CA LYS A 69 1.32 3.98 -16.32
C LYS A 69 -0.20 3.80 -16.20
N SER A 70 -0.90 3.84 -17.33
CA SER A 70 -2.37 3.73 -17.37
C SER A 70 -2.87 2.41 -16.78
N GLU A 71 -2.19 1.30 -17.08
CA GLU A 71 -2.58 -0.02 -16.60
C GLU A 71 -1.80 -0.42 -15.34
N PRO A 72 -2.47 -1.05 -14.36
CA PRO A 72 -1.79 -1.60 -13.20
C PRO A 72 -0.94 -2.80 -13.62
N VAL A 73 0.27 -2.87 -13.08
CA VAL A 73 1.18 -4.00 -13.25
C VAL A 73 0.89 -5.15 -12.28
N GLY A 74 0.01 -4.92 -11.31
CA GLY A 74 -0.42 -5.94 -10.35
C GLY A 74 -1.73 -5.57 -9.68
N THR A 75 -2.57 -6.57 -9.47
CA THR A 75 -3.86 -6.45 -8.78
C THR A 75 -3.99 -7.57 -7.77
N GLY A 76 -4.82 -7.39 -6.73
CA GLY A 76 -5.08 -8.44 -5.76
C GLY A 76 -5.95 -7.98 -4.60
N GLU A 77 -6.04 -8.81 -3.57
CA GLU A 77 -6.76 -8.51 -2.35
C GLU A 77 -5.85 -8.69 -1.15
N VAL A 78 -5.86 -7.73 -0.23
CA VAL A 78 -5.06 -7.75 0.99
C VAL A 78 -6.01 -7.70 2.18
N ALA A 79 -5.89 -8.66 3.09
CA ALA A 79 -6.58 -8.61 4.37
C ALA A 79 -5.75 -7.76 5.34
N ILE A 80 -6.37 -6.72 5.90
CA ILE A 80 -5.77 -5.93 6.97
C ILE A 80 -5.95 -6.74 8.26
N PRO A 81 -4.87 -7.06 9.00
CA PRO A 81 -4.97 -7.82 10.24
C PRO A 81 -5.89 -7.16 11.26
N GLU A 82 -6.59 -7.95 12.06
CA GLU A 82 -7.39 -7.42 13.19
C GLU A 82 -6.52 -6.77 14.26
N LYS A 83 -5.29 -7.29 14.44
CA LYS A 83 -4.29 -6.77 15.38
C LYS A 83 -3.02 -6.47 14.60
N PHE A 84 -2.48 -5.26 14.79
CA PHE A 84 -1.27 -4.85 14.11
C PHE A 84 -0.06 -5.36 14.90
N ASP A 85 0.78 -6.12 14.22
CA ASP A 85 2.12 -6.42 14.69
C ASP A 85 3.05 -5.23 14.44
N ASP A 86 4.34 -5.37 14.73
CA ASP A 86 5.31 -4.29 14.53
C ASP A 86 5.41 -3.87 13.06
N VAL A 87 5.21 -4.81 12.13
CA VAL A 87 5.27 -4.58 10.68
C VAL A 87 4.10 -3.72 10.22
N TYR A 88 2.87 -4.12 10.55
CA TYR A 88 1.69 -3.32 10.24
C TYR A 88 1.64 -2.01 11.02
N THR A 89 2.19 -1.96 12.23
CA THR A 89 2.32 -0.72 12.99
C THR A 89 3.23 0.27 12.28
N LYS A 90 4.43 -0.15 11.86
CA LYS A 90 5.36 0.66 11.06
C LYS A 90 4.72 1.12 9.74
N TYR A 91 4.04 0.21 9.04
CA TYR A 91 3.35 0.58 7.80
C TYR A 91 2.24 1.60 8.03
N ASN A 92 1.45 1.43 9.09
CA ASN A 92 0.38 2.35 9.42
C ASN A 92 0.90 3.72 9.83
N ASN A 93 2.09 3.82 10.42
CA ASN A 93 2.72 5.11 10.70
C ASN A 93 2.97 5.89 9.40
N ILE A 94 3.47 5.22 8.34
CA ILE A 94 3.60 5.82 7.00
C ILE A 94 2.23 6.29 6.49
N GLN A 95 1.17 5.52 6.71
CA GLN A 95 -0.18 5.93 6.29
C GLN A 95 -0.68 7.17 7.06
N LYS A 96 -0.43 7.23 8.37
CA LYS A 96 -0.78 8.36 9.23
C LYS A 96 -0.06 9.65 8.84
N GLU A 97 1.21 9.57 8.47
CA GLU A 97 1.96 10.73 7.95
C GLU A 97 1.33 11.30 6.66
N GLN A 98 0.63 10.47 5.90
CA GLN A 98 -0.08 10.85 4.68
C GLN A 98 -1.53 11.28 4.95
N GLY A 99 -1.97 11.33 6.21
CA GLY A 99 -3.35 11.66 6.58
C GLY A 99 -4.34 10.52 6.40
N LEU A 100 -3.87 9.28 6.36
CA LEU A 100 -4.66 8.04 6.30
C LEU A 100 -4.56 7.27 7.62
N ASP A 101 -5.38 6.23 7.79
CA ASP A 101 -5.24 5.30 8.92
C ASP A 101 -5.87 3.96 8.56
N LEU A 102 -5.11 2.87 8.73
CA LEU A 102 -5.56 1.51 8.49
C LEU A 102 -6.30 0.91 9.68
N GLN A 103 -6.18 1.48 10.90
CA GLN A 103 -6.84 0.93 12.10
C GLN A 103 -8.37 0.79 11.96
N PRO A 104 -9.12 1.76 11.37
CA PRO A 104 -10.56 1.61 11.11
C PRO A 104 -10.92 0.50 10.12
N TYR A 105 -9.92 -0.06 9.44
CA TYR A 105 -10.06 -1.13 8.46
C TYR A 105 -9.46 -2.45 8.95
N ALA A 106 -9.06 -2.54 10.23
CA ALA A 106 -8.60 -3.80 10.83
C ALA A 106 -9.65 -4.91 10.66
N GLY A 107 -9.20 -6.10 10.25
CA GLY A 107 -10.05 -7.26 9.95
C GLY A 107 -10.77 -7.19 8.59
N LYS A 108 -10.62 -6.11 7.81
CA LYS A 108 -11.28 -5.95 6.50
C LYS A 108 -10.35 -6.34 5.36
N THR A 109 -10.94 -6.75 4.24
CA THR A 109 -10.22 -7.01 2.99
C THR A 109 -10.32 -5.80 2.07
N CYS A 110 -9.18 -5.33 1.56
CA CYS A 110 -9.07 -4.24 0.60
C CYS A 110 -8.58 -4.76 -0.76
N GLN A 111 -8.92 -4.04 -1.82
CA GLN A 111 -8.35 -4.28 -3.14
C GLN A 111 -6.98 -3.61 -3.22
N LYS A 112 -5.98 -4.32 -3.72
CA LYS A 112 -4.64 -3.81 -3.95
C LYS A 112 -4.44 -3.57 -5.45
N TRP A 113 -3.94 -2.39 -5.78
CA TRP A 113 -3.56 -2.01 -7.13
C TRP A 113 -2.13 -1.51 -7.14
N VAL A 114 -1.32 -2.01 -8.07
CA VAL A 114 0.09 -1.65 -8.21
C VAL A 114 0.32 -1.07 -9.59
N TYR A 115 0.84 0.15 -9.65
CA TYR A 115 1.18 0.86 -10.87
C TYR A 115 2.69 1.04 -10.98
N GLU A 116 3.18 1.22 -12.21
CA GLU A 116 4.55 1.62 -12.45
C GLU A 116 4.66 3.14 -12.47
N ILE A 117 5.55 3.69 -11.66
CA ILE A 117 5.87 5.12 -11.64
C ILE A 117 7.13 5.37 -12.49
N THR A 118 7.02 6.24 -13.50
CA THR A 118 8.03 6.41 -14.54
C THR A 118 8.98 7.59 -14.32
N ASN A 119 8.64 8.50 -13.42
CA ASN A 119 9.37 9.75 -13.20
C ASN A 119 10.04 9.86 -11.82
N TYR A 120 10.20 8.76 -11.09
CA TYR A 120 10.89 8.77 -9.80
C TYR A 120 12.42 8.97 -10.00
N PRO A 121 13.06 10.03 -9.45
CA PRO A 121 14.46 10.32 -9.70
C PRO A 121 15.40 9.20 -9.25
N GLY A 122 16.33 8.82 -10.12
CA GLY A 122 17.39 7.84 -9.81
C GLY A 122 16.91 6.40 -9.64
N GLN A 123 15.64 6.09 -9.94
CA GLN A 123 15.10 4.73 -9.88
C GLN A 123 14.53 4.33 -11.24
N LYS A 124 15.00 3.21 -11.79
CA LYS A 124 14.49 2.67 -13.07
C LYS A 124 13.13 2.00 -12.95
N THR A 125 12.79 1.49 -11.77
CA THR A 125 11.54 0.77 -11.55
C THR A 125 11.01 1.11 -10.16
N MET A 126 9.98 1.95 -10.15
CA MET A 126 9.27 2.33 -8.94
C MET A 126 7.82 1.85 -9.04
N ARG A 127 7.29 1.31 -7.95
CA ARG A 127 5.92 0.83 -7.85
C ARG A 127 5.11 1.76 -6.96
N GLY A 128 3.94 2.19 -7.44
CA GLY A 128 2.94 2.87 -6.65
C GLY A 128 1.86 1.88 -6.25
N THR A 129 1.71 1.62 -4.96
CA THR A 129 0.69 0.71 -4.42
C THR A 129 -0.46 1.51 -3.85
N LEU A 130 -1.70 1.14 -4.18
CA LEU A 130 -2.92 1.64 -3.58
C LEU A 130 -3.69 0.48 -2.92
N LEU A 131 -4.10 0.69 -1.68
CA LEU A 131 -5.10 -0.12 -0.98
C LEU A 131 -6.43 0.62 -1.06
N VAL A 132 -7.42 -0.01 -1.69
CA VAL A 132 -8.73 0.57 -1.99
C VAL A 132 -9.81 -0.20 -1.25
N TYR A 133 -10.64 0.52 -0.50
CA TYR A 133 -11.82 -0.03 0.17
C TYR A 133 -13.03 0.86 -0.10
N GLY A 134 -14.11 0.27 -0.62
CA GLY A 134 -15.33 1.02 -0.96
C GLY A 134 -15.11 2.13 -1.99
N GLY A 135 -14.23 1.90 -2.98
CA GLY A 135 -13.89 2.89 -4.01
C GLY A 135 -12.99 4.04 -3.54
N ARG A 136 -12.41 3.95 -2.34
CA ARG A 136 -11.56 4.98 -1.74
C ARG A 136 -10.18 4.44 -1.40
N VAL A 137 -9.15 5.23 -1.63
CA VAL A 137 -7.79 4.92 -1.14
C VAL A 137 -7.79 5.01 0.38
N VAL A 138 -7.40 3.93 1.04
CA VAL A 138 -7.29 3.84 2.51
C VAL A 138 -5.85 3.67 2.99
N GLY A 139 -4.94 3.38 2.07
CA GLY A 139 -3.50 3.29 2.31
C GLY A 139 -2.74 3.06 1.01
N GLY A 140 -1.42 3.12 1.10
CA GLY A 140 -0.53 2.84 -0.01
C GLY A 140 0.86 3.42 0.22
N ASP A 141 1.71 3.25 -0.78
CA ASP A 141 3.11 3.64 -0.72
C ASP A 141 3.73 3.67 -2.11
N LEU A 142 4.90 4.28 -2.19
CA LEU A 142 5.83 4.08 -3.28
C LEU A 142 6.94 3.14 -2.79
N SER A 143 7.24 2.09 -3.55
CA SER A 143 8.32 1.17 -3.23
C SER A 143 9.09 0.69 -4.46
N THR A 144 10.36 0.38 -4.28
CA THR A 144 11.17 -0.33 -5.29
C THR A 144 10.94 -1.84 -5.16
N PRO A 145 10.95 -2.61 -6.25
CA PRO A 145 10.78 -4.07 -6.19
C PRO A 145 12.04 -4.84 -5.74
N ALA A 146 13.17 -4.15 -5.55
CA ALA A 146 14.43 -4.77 -5.13
C ALA A 146 14.42 -5.14 -3.63
N LEU A 147 15.17 -6.19 -3.25
CA LEU A 147 15.26 -6.67 -1.85
C LEU A 147 15.95 -5.65 -0.92
N ASP A 148 16.94 -4.94 -1.43
CA ASP A 148 17.62 -3.80 -0.80
C ASP A 148 16.94 -2.46 -1.12
N GLY A 149 15.69 -2.53 -1.55
CA GLY A 149 14.86 -1.40 -1.89
C GLY A 149 14.41 -0.59 -0.69
N PHE A 150 13.70 0.51 -0.96
CA PHE A 150 13.02 1.30 0.06
C PHE A 150 11.53 1.45 -0.22
N MET A 151 10.80 1.85 0.83
CA MET A 151 9.40 2.22 0.79
C MET A 151 9.22 3.62 1.38
N THR A 152 8.30 4.40 0.83
CA THR A 152 7.99 5.76 1.25
C THR A 152 6.50 6.04 1.09
N GLY A 153 5.99 7.07 1.75
CA GLY A 153 4.67 7.62 1.44
C GLY A 153 4.59 8.22 0.04
N PHE A 154 3.39 8.65 -0.36
CA PHE A 154 3.09 9.20 -1.68
C PHE A 154 3.83 10.51 -1.98
N ASP A 155 4.36 11.23 -0.99
CA ASP A 155 5.20 12.41 -1.23
C ASP A 155 6.63 12.05 -1.73
N GLY A 156 6.98 10.76 -1.68
CA GLY A 156 8.28 10.23 -2.10
C GLY A 156 9.45 10.60 -1.19
N GLN A 157 9.21 11.21 -0.03
CA GLN A 157 10.27 11.62 0.90
C GLN A 157 10.77 10.42 1.71
N LYS A 158 12.06 10.09 1.56
CA LYS A 158 12.72 9.00 2.29
C LYS A 158 12.93 9.27 3.79
N ALA A 159 12.66 10.49 4.24
CA ALA A 159 12.87 10.92 5.63
C ALA A 159 11.52 10.99 6.36
N SER A 160 10.90 9.85 6.61
CA SER A 160 9.90 9.79 7.67
C SER A 160 10.61 9.71 9.02
N LYS A 161 9.96 10.17 10.08
CA LYS A 161 10.57 10.20 11.42
C LYS A 161 10.82 8.78 11.98
N ASP A 162 10.12 7.79 11.41
CA ASP A 162 10.09 6.41 11.89
C ASP A 162 10.60 5.37 10.86
N TYR A 163 10.93 5.77 9.62
CA TYR A 163 11.43 4.87 8.57
C TYR A 163 12.74 5.41 7.99
N SER A 164 13.84 4.73 8.31
CA SER A 164 15.17 5.09 7.81
C SER A 164 15.40 4.50 6.42
N ALA A 165 16.08 5.25 5.55
CA ALA A 165 16.49 4.83 4.21
C ALA A 165 17.37 3.56 4.17
N ASN A 166 17.75 3.01 5.33
CA ASN A 166 18.55 1.80 5.50
C ASN A 166 17.77 0.61 6.09
N GLU A 167 16.47 0.74 6.39
CA GLU A 167 15.63 -0.41 6.76
C GLU A 167 15.22 -1.15 5.46
N PRO A 168 15.29 -2.49 5.43
CA PRO A 168 14.74 -3.27 4.34
C PRO A 168 13.29 -2.85 4.08
N THR A 169 12.89 -2.81 2.80
CA THR A 169 11.48 -2.64 2.44
C THR A 169 10.64 -3.67 3.19
N LEU A 170 9.51 -3.26 3.77
CA LEU A 170 8.56 -4.22 4.35
C LEU A 170 8.19 -5.22 3.25
N ALA A 171 8.62 -6.47 3.43
CA ALA A 171 8.40 -7.51 2.43
C ALA A 171 6.89 -7.72 2.24
N ARG A 172 6.51 -8.10 1.02
CA ARG A 172 5.13 -8.51 0.72
C ARG A 172 5.12 -9.97 0.35
N ASP A 173 4.11 -10.69 0.83
CA ASP A 173 3.86 -12.06 0.41
C ASP A 173 3.31 -12.11 -1.04
N ALA A 174 3.13 -13.32 -1.58
CA ALA A 174 2.58 -13.52 -2.92
C ALA A 174 1.16 -12.93 -3.10
N LYS A 175 0.44 -12.71 -1.99
CA LYS A 175 -0.89 -12.11 -1.97
C LYS A 175 -0.83 -10.58 -1.86
N GLY A 176 0.32 -10.01 -1.53
CA GLY A 176 0.53 -8.58 -1.35
C GLY A 176 0.34 -8.06 0.05
N SER A 177 0.09 -8.92 1.03
CA SER A 177 0.05 -8.54 2.44
C SER A 177 1.48 -8.29 2.90
N LEU A 178 1.65 -7.44 3.92
CA LEU A 178 2.97 -7.30 4.53
C LEU A 178 3.36 -8.63 5.16
N ALA A 179 4.49 -9.17 4.74
CA ALA A 179 5.03 -10.39 5.29
C ALA A 179 5.62 -10.10 6.67
N PRO A 180 5.38 -10.96 7.67
CA PRO A 180 6.08 -10.90 8.94
C PRO A 180 7.59 -10.90 8.69
N GLN A 181 8.33 -10.08 9.43
CA GLN A 181 9.79 -10.11 9.44
C GLN A 181 10.24 -11.43 10.08
N THR A 182 10.28 -12.53 9.32
CA THR A 182 11.20 -13.62 9.67
C THR A 182 12.58 -13.06 9.42
N SER A 183 13.24 -12.66 10.50
CA SER A 183 14.66 -12.36 10.56
C SER A 183 15.45 -13.51 9.94
N SER A 184 15.73 -13.43 8.65
CA SER A 184 16.86 -14.15 8.08
C SER A 184 18.12 -13.48 8.63
N ALA A 185 18.82 -14.27 9.43
CA ALA A 185 20.07 -14.07 10.15
C ALA A 185 21.13 -13.19 9.43
N PRO A 186 22.13 -12.66 10.17
CA PRO A 186 22.90 -11.49 9.79
C PRO A 186 23.80 -11.72 8.58
N ALA A 187 24.18 -10.61 7.95
CA ALA A 187 25.24 -10.49 6.98
C ALA A 187 26.40 -11.46 7.28
N SER A 188 26.52 -12.51 6.47
CA SER A 188 27.80 -13.17 6.29
C SER A 188 28.70 -12.18 5.57
N SER A 189 29.45 -11.43 6.38
CA SER A 189 30.73 -10.87 5.98
C SER A 189 31.61 -12.03 5.51
N ALA A 190 31.60 -12.29 4.21
CA ALA A 190 32.71 -13.00 3.59
C ALA A 190 33.89 -12.01 3.58
N PRO A 191 34.98 -12.28 4.32
CA PRO A 191 36.19 -11.48 4.14
C PRO A 191 36.74 -11.81 2.75
N ALA A 192 37.08 -10.75 2.02
CA ALA A 192 37.91 -10.84 0.83
C ALA A 192 39.20 -11.61 1.18
N SER A 193 39.30 -12.85 0.72
CA SER A 193 40.53 -13.63 0.83
C SER A 193 41.35 -13.47 -0.44
N SER A 194 42.29 -12.55 -0.37
CA SER A 194 43.41 -12.39 -1.29
C SER A 194 44.38 -13.58 -1.19
N ALA A 195 44.87 -14.01 -2.36
CA ALA A 195 46.11 -14.78 -2.61
C ALA A 195 46.11 -16.32 -2.35
N PRO A 196 47.05 -17.08 -2.97
CA PRO A 196 47.57 -17.02 -4.35
C PRO A 196 47.44 -18.38 -5.09
N LYS A 197 47.53 -18.35 -6.42
CA LYS A 197 47.74 -19.54 -7.27
C LYS A 197 49.00 -20.31 -6.82
N LYS A 198 48.84 -21.59 -6.49
CA LYS A 198 49.93 -22.58 -6.47
C LYS A 198 49.47 -23.79 -7.28
N GLU A 199 50.09 -23.97 -8.43
CA GLU A 199 50.01 -25.17 -9.26
C GLU A 199 50.47 -26.39 -8.46
N LYS A 200 49.77 -27.51 -8.64
CA LYS A 200 50.22 -28.84 -8.22
C LYS A 200 50.29 -29.73 -9.48
N PRO A 201 51.41 -30.42 -9.73
CA PRO A 201 51.62 -31.18 -10.96
C PRO A 201 51.01 -32.59 -10.91
N ALA A 202 50.97 -33.15 -12.12
CA ALA A 202 50.44 -34.43 -12.60
C ALA A 202 50.61 -35.67 -11.69
N SER A 203 49.58 -36.51 -11.72
CA SER A 203 49.57 -37.90 -11.21
C SER A 203 49.59 -38.86 -12.41
N SER A 204 50.64 -39.67 -12.52
CA SER A 204 50.61 -40.98 -13.18
C SER A 204 51.84 -41.76 -12.75
N ALA A 205 51.64 -42.71 -11.83
CA ALA A 205 52.60 -43.74 -11.50
C ALA A 205 52.10 -45.07 -12.07
N VAL A 206 52.85 -45.60 -13.03
CA VAL A 206 52.73 -46.97 -13.55
C VAL A 206 53.53 -47.90 -12.63
N PRO A 207 53.00 -49.06 -12.19
CA PRO A 207 53.70 -49.94 -11.25
C PRO A 207 54.80 -50.77 -11.93
N ALA A 208 55.93 -50.89 -11.23
CA ALA A 208 57.08 -51.71 -11.60
C ALA A 208 56.91 -53.15 -11.09
N ASN A 209 56.89 -54.11 -12.01
CA ASN A 209 57.65 -55.38 -11.95
C ASN A 209 57.15 -56.36 -13.03
N ALA A 210 57.91 -56.49 -14.11
CA ALA A 210 58.03 -57.72 -14.92
C ALA A 210 59.27 -57.60 -15.83
N TRP A 211 60.40 -58.12 -15.35
CA TRP A 211 61.55 -58.55 -16.17
C TRP A 211 61.44 -60.09 -16.37
N PRO A 212 62.26 -60.81 -17.18
CA PRO A 212 63.33 -60.39 -18.11
C PRO A 212 63.32 -61.10 -19.50
N THR A 213 64.29 -60.70 -20.36
CA THR A 213 65.07 -61.47 -21.37
C THR A 213 64.37 -62.28 -22.47
N ASP A 214 64.55 -61.89 -23.74
CA ASP A 214 65.67 -62.30 -24.63
C ASP A 214 65.90 -61.21 -25.69
#